data_AF-A0A210QA09-F1
#
_entry.id   AF-A0A210QA09-F1
#
_cell.length_a   1.000
_cell.length_b   1.000
_cell.length_c   1.000
_cell.angle_alpha   90.00
_cell.angle_beta   90.00
_cell.angle_gamma   90.00
#
_symmetry.space_group_name_H-M   'P 1'
#
loop_
_entity.id
_entity.type
_entity.pdbx_description
1 polymer ?
#
loop_
_entity_poly.entity_id
_entity_poly.type
_entity_poly.pdbx_seq_one_letter_code
_entity_poly.pdbx_strand_id
1 'polypeptide(L)'
;MAAVSFLVLAAFLVIGNEALEVPMSAVNDWGGRFEGKFVFNIPEEVAGWEVILHFDEPVTGLTEWMGDIIKTANDNTEYVLVSKPHTGIQHVGQTLSITVQAAYSGSAPPTAKGTLVNMAHDGQTVPPAPTVPGAKYNYDEVLEKSILFYEAQRSGKLPPNNRISWRGDSAMNDQGANGEDLTGGWYDAGDHVKFGLPMSASVTMLAWGFLQYADAYENAGQTEYMYDCIRWPLEWLIKAHTAPNELYIQVGDGGQDHGFWGRPEDMTMARPAFKVDATNPGSDVAGEYTAAMAAGYLVFKDKDPTFAAQLLTNAEEIYKFAVTYKGIYSNSVNQAAAYYRSSAYEDELCWGALWLYMATNKTSYLTDAKTYYTAVAGPDWGQSWDDKGAGCQILLYNITGEQTYKDNIEATFTDWLPGGSIPYSPKGLAFRSQWGSLRYASNMAFMALLAADEGIHVPEYRAWAKSQIHYALGDTGRSFVVGFGVNPPTQPHHRGSSCPMMPTPCSWEAQQQKGPNPHTLYGALVGGPDGSDSYTDSRGNYINNEVACDYNAGFQSAVAGLLHLTLEGELP
;
A
#
# COMPACT_ATOMS: atom_id res chain seq x y z
N MET A 1 33.37 0.68 -14.80
CA MET A 1 32.55 0.18 -15.92
C MET A 1 32.59 -1.34 -15.90
N ALA A 2 31.70 -1.95 -15.12
CA ALA A 2 31.48 -3.39 -15.12
C ALA A 2 30.02 -3.58 -15.54
N ALA A 3 29.81 -4.18 -16.70
CA ALA A 3 28.49 -4.55 -17.18
C ALA A 3 27.99 -5.71 -16.31
N VAL A 4 27.04 -5.40 -15.42
CA VAL A 4 26.29 -6.42 -14.69
C VAL A 4 25.32 -7.03 -15.70
N SER A 5 25.64 -8.23 -16.17
CA SER A 5 24.73 -9.04 -16.97
C SER A 5 23.62 -9.56 -16.04
N PHE A 6 22.44 -8.94 -16.10
CA PHE A 6 21.23 -9.51 -15.54
C PHE A 6 20.78 -10.65 -16.45
N LEU A 7 21.19 -11.87 -16.10
CA LEU A 7 20.63 -13.09 -16.67
C LEU A 7 19.31 -13.37 -15.93
N VAL A 8 18.23 -12.73 -16.39
CA VAL A 8 16.87 -13.09 -15.98
C VAL A 8 16.52 -14.39 -16.70
N LEU A 9 16.85 -15.51 -16.07
CA LEU A 9 16.29 -16.81 -16.43
C LEU A 9 14.91 -16.92 -15.77
N ALA A 10 13.96 -16.10 -16.23
CA ALA A 10 12.56 -16.32 -15.95
C ALA A 10 12.11 -17.48 -16.84
N ALA A 11 12.10 -18.69 -16.27
CA ALA A 11 11.30 -19.77 -16.81
C ALA A 11 9.83 -19.35 -16.67
N PHE A 12 9.29 -18.67 -17.68
CA PHE A 12 7.86 -18.42 -17.79
C PHE A 12 7.17 -19.77 -17.98
N LEU A 13 6.70 -20.36 -16.88
CA LEU A 13 5.50 -21.18 -16.97
C LEU A 13 4.37 -20.22 -17.31
N VAL A 14 4.01 -20.18 -18.60
CA VAL A 14 2.79 -19.54 -19.08
C VAL A 14 1.63 -20.30 -18.45
N ILE A 15 1.15 -19.82 -17.31
CA ILE A 15 -0.12 -20.21 -16.73
C ILE A 15 -0.93 -18.91 -16.63
N GLY A 16 -1.91 -18.71 -17.51
CA GLY A 16 -2.93 -17.69 -17.27
C GLY A 16 -3.66 -17.12 -18.47
N ASN A 17 -2.96 -16.69 -19.52
CA ASN A 17 -3.60 -16.08 -20.70
C ASN A 17 -3.19 -16.83 -21.98
N GLU A 18 -4.16 -17.16 -22.83
CA GLU A 18 -3.91 -17.74 -24.16
C GLU A 18 -3.03 -16.78 -24.97
N ALA A 19 -1.73 -17.07 -25.04
CA ALA A 19 -0.82 -16.28 -25.85
C ALA A 19 -1.29 -16.31 -27.31
N LEU A 20 -1.55 -15.14 -27.90
CA LEU A 20 -2.09 -15.05 -29.24
C LEU A 20 -0.97 -15.34 -30.24
N GLU A 21 -0.99 -16.53 -30.84
CA GLU A 21 -0.01 -16.96 -31.84
C GLU A 21 -0.53 -16.68 -33.26
N VAL A 22 0.33 -16.07 -34.10
CA VAL A 22 0.02 -15.80 -35.51
C VAL A 22 1.18 -16.23 -36.42
N PRO A 23 0.91 -16.76 -37.62
CA PRO A 23 1.96 -17.04 -38.58
C PRO A 23 2.51 -15.76 -39.20
N MET A 24 3.78 -15.80 -39.63
CA MET A 24 4.35 -14.76 -40.48
C MET A 24 3.63 -14.75 -41.84
N SER A 25 3.26 -13.56 -42.30
CA SER A 25 2.50 -13.32 -43.52
C SER A 25 3.14 -12.22 -44.37
N ALA A 26 2.60 -12.00 -45.57
CA ALA A 26 3.03 -10.93 -46.49
C ALA A 26 4.54 -10.91 -46.77
N VAL A 27 5.14 -12.10 -46.92
CA VAL A 27 6.59 -12.25 -47.11
C VAL A 27 7.01 -11.69 -48.47
N ASN A 28 7.84 -10.64 -48.46
CA ASN A 28 8.45 -10.08 -49.65
C ASN A 28 9.96 -10.38 -49.61
N ASP A 29 10.46 -11.15 -50.58
CA ASP A 29 11.85 -11.62 -50.63
C ASP A 29 12.59 -10.98 -51.81
N TRP A 30 13.80 -10.51 -51.55
CA TRP A 30 14.68 -9.91 -52.56
C TRP A 30 16.10 -10.51 -52.55
N GLY A 31 16.23 -11.75 -52.05
CA GLY A 31 17.44 -12.55 -52.12
C GLY A 31 18.38 -12.29 -50.95
N GLY A 32 18.46 -13.25 -50.02
CA GLY A 32 19.26 -13.16 -48.79
C GLY A 32 18.68 -12.20 -47.74
N ARG A 33 17.58 -11.51 -48.05
CA ARG A 33 16.78 -10.68 -47.14
C ARG A 33 15.30 -10.73 -47.50
N PHE A 34 14.45 -10.64 -46.49
CA PHE A 34 13.01 -10.57 -46.66
C PHE A 34 12.37 -9.57 -45.69
N GLU A 35 11.17 -9.14 -46.01
CA GLU A 35 10.22 -8.49 -45.09
C GLU A 35 9.11 -9.48 -44.75
N GLY A 36 8.73 -9.58 -43.48
CA GLY A 36 7.62 -10.40 -43.00
C GLY A 36 6.74 -9.65 -42.01
N LYS A 37 5.45 -10.01 -41.93
CA LYS A 37 4.47 -9.37 -41.04
C LYS A 37 3.77 -10.36 -40.12
N PHE A 38 3.69 -10.01 -38.85
CA PHE A 38 2.89 -10.68 -37.83
C PHE A 38 1.74 -9.76 -37.45
N VAL A 39 0.51 -10.23 -37.64
CA VAL A 39 -0.69 -9.39 -37.55
C VAL A 39 -1.60 -9.96 -36.46
N PHE A 40 -1.61 -9.32 -35.30
CA PHE A 40 -2.37 -9.72 -34.11
C PHE A 40 -3.67 -8.93 -34.03
N ASN A 41 -4.80 -9.62 -33.95
CA ASN A 41 -6.09 -8.99 -33.64
C ASN A 41 -6.25 -8.91 -32.13
N ILE A 42 -6.48 -7.71 -31.60
CA ILE A 42 -6.41 -7.44 -30.16
C ILE A 42 -7.75 -7.77 -29.50
N PRO A 43 -7.82 -8.84 -28.67
CA PRO A 43 -9.08 -9.31 -28.09
C PRO A 43 -9.45 -8.59 -26.78
N GLU A 44 -8.46 -7.98 -26.13
CA GLU A 44 -8.57 -7.27 -24.84
C GLU A 44 -7.66 -6.03 -24.85
N GLU A 45 -7.86 -5.10 -23.91
CA GLU A 45 -6.98 -3.94 -23.80
C GLU A 45 -5.53 -4.38 -23.47
N VAL A 46 -4.57 -3.85 -24.23
CA VAL A 46 -3.15 -4.10 -24.03
C VAL A 46 -2.51 -2.81 -23.58
N ALA A 47 -1.89 -2.85 -22.41
CA ALA A 47 -1.00 -1.80 -21.94
C ALA A 47 0.40 -2.39 -21.83
N GLY A 48 1.19 -2.25 -22.89
CA GLY A 48 2.48 -2.91 -23.01
C GLY A 48 2.39 -4.32 -23.56
N TRP A 49 3.33 -4.68 -24.43
CA TRP A 49 3.38 -6.01 -25.02
C TRP A 49 4.80 -6.53 -25.18
N GLU A 50 4.91 -7.85 -25.12
CA GLU A 50 6.05 -8.61 -25.60
C GLU A 50 5.61 -9.45 -26.81
N VAL A 51 6.41 -9.47 -27.87
CA VAL A 51 6.21 -10.36 -29.02
C VAL A 51 7.43 -11.27 -29.15
N ILE A 52 7.20 -12.58 -29.06
CA ILE A 52 8.22 -13.61 -29.25
C ILE A 52 8.10 -14.12 -30.68
N LEU A 53 9.14 -13.88 -31.48
CA LEU A 53 9.25 -14.40 -32.84
C LEU A 53 10.09 -15.66 -32.85
N HIS A 54 9.52 -16.73 -33.40
CA HIS A 54 10.18 -18.01 -33.60
C HIS A 54 10.29 -18.30 -35.09
N PHE A 55 11.52 -18.35 -35.61
CA PHE A 55 11.87 -18.77 -36.97
C PHE A 55 12.20 -20.27 -36.97
N ASP A 56 11.85 -20.98 -38.04
CA ASP A 56 12.20 -22.40 -38.21
C ASP A 56 13.69 -22.61 -38.57
N GLU A 57 14.34 -21.59 -39.14
CA GLU A 57 15.76 -21.53 -39.43
C GLU A 57 16.40 -20.21 -38.94
N PRO A 58 17.72 -20.19 -38.63
CA PRO A 58 18.41 -18.98 -38.17
C PRO A 58 18.33 -17.80 -39.15
N VAL A 59 18.09 -16.60 -38.62
CA VAL A 59 18.24 -15.34 -39.35
C VAL A 59 19.48 -14.58 -38.87
N THR A 60 20.23 -13.96 -39.77
CA THR A 60 21.55 -13.35 -39.46
C THR A 60 21.50 -11.86 -39.14
N GLY A 61 20.30 -11.30 -39.08
CA GLY A 61 20.00 -9.93 -38.65
C GLY A 61 18.51 -9.67 -38.76
N LEU A 62 17.94 -8.94 -37.81
CA LEU A 62 16.52 -8.59 -37.76
C LEU A 62 16.37 -7.12 -37.36
N THR A 63 15.56 -6.39 -38.12
CA THR A 63 15.20 -4.99 -37.87
C THR A 63 13.69 -4.88 -37.77
N GLU A 64 13.22 -4.14 -36.77
CA GLU A 64 11.82 -3.78 -36.62
C GLU A 64 11.72 -2.36 -36.01
N TRP A 65 10.52 -1.76 -36.03
CA TRP A 65 10.33 -0.35 -35.65
C TRP A 65 9.33 -0.11 -34.51
N MET A 66 8.44 -1.06 -34.21
CA MET A 66 7.34 -0.86 -33.25
C MET A 66 7.76 -1.02 -31.78
N GLY A 67 8.77 -1.81 -31.52
CA GLY A 67 9.35 -2.13 -30.23
C GLY A 67 10.88 -2.07 -30.29
N ASP A 68 11.50 -2.68 -29.28
CA ASP A 68 12.93 -2.88 -29.19
C ASP A 68 13.22 -4.38 -29.04
N ILE A 69 14.19 -4.89 -29.79
CA ILE A 69 14.68 -6.27 -29.67
C ILE A 69 15.53 -6.35 -28.40
N ILE A 70 15.03 -7.05 -27.38
CA ILE A 70 15.68 -7.14 -26.07
C ILE A 70 16.44 -8.46 -25.86
N LYS A 71 16.14 -9.49 -26.67
CA LYS A 71 16.78 -10.80 -26.58
C LYS A 71 16.86 -11.47 -27.94
N THR A 72 17.99 -12.11 -28.19
CA THR A 72 18.19 -13.07 -29.28
C THR A 72 18.67 -14.38 -28.68
N ALA A 73 18.05 -15.51 -29.05
CA ALA A 73 18.36 -16.82 -28.48
C ALA A 73 18.26 -17.95 -29.50
N ASN A 74 18.56 -19.17 -29.06
CA ASN A 74 18.41 -20.41 -29.82
C ASN A 74 19.10 -20.38 -31.20
N ASP A 75 20.35 -19.90 -31.23
CA ASP A 75 21.13 -19.77 -32.46
C ASP A 75 20.46 -18.87 -33.52
N ASN A 76 19.91 -17.74 -33.06
CA ASN A 76 19.19 -16.74 -33.87
C ASN A 76 17.89 -17.24 -34.51
N THR A 77 17.22 -18.19 -33.89
CA THR A 77 15.84 -18.58 -34.26
C THR A 77 14.79 -17.93 -33.39
N GLU A 78 15.15 -17.37 -32.23
CA GLU A 78 14.23 -16.70 -31.31
C GLU A 78 14.63 -15.24 -31.11
N TYR A 79 13.65 -14.34 -31.29
CA TYR A 79 13.78 -12.91 -31.00
C TYR A 79 12.64 -12.46 -30.10
N VAL A 80 12.95 -11.72 -29.04
CA VAL A 80 11.95 -11.13 -28.15
C VAL A 80 11.93 -9.62 -28.32
N LEU A 81 10.76 -9.09 -28.67
CA LEU A 81 10.52 -7.68 -28.90
C LEU A 81 9.60 -7.13 -27.83
N VAL A 82 9.88 -5.92 -27.35
CA VAL A 82 9.08 -5.27 -26.32
C VAL A 82 8.62 -3.91 -26.81
N SER A 83 7.38 -3.56 -26.52
CA SER A 83 6.78 -2.31 -26.96
C SER A 83 7.55 -1.07 -26.49
N LYS A 84 7.66 -0.07 -27.37
CA LYS A 84 8.05 1.30 -26.98
C LYS A 84 6.92 1.97 -26.20
N PRO A 85 7.20 3.01 -25.38
CA PRO A 85 6.17 3.67 -24.57
C PRO A 85 4.94 4.12 -25.38
N HIS A 86 5.16 4.64 -26.58
CA HIS A 86 4.10 5.19 -27.44
C HIS A 86 3.41 4.16 -28.36
N THR A 87 3.88 2.90 -28.39
CA THR A 87 3.30 1.81 -29.19
C THR A 87 2.73 0.68 -28.34
N GLY A 88 2.95 0.72 -27.02
CA GLY A 88 2.51 -0.31 -26.09
C GLY A 88 1.00 -0.40 -25.90
N ILE A 89 0.26 0.66 -26.19
CA ILE A 89 -1.20 0.69 -26.02
C ILE A 89 -1.88 0.14 -27.25
N GLN A 90 -2.72 -0.88 -27.08
CA GLN A 90 -3.62 -1.38 -28.12
C GLN A 90 -5.02 -1.60 -27.54
N HIS A 91 -6.04 -1.17 -28.28
CA HIS A 91 -7.44 -1.27 -27.85
C HIS A 91 -8.13 -2.48 -28.46
N VAL A 92 -9.19 -2.97 -27.80
CA VAL A 92 -10.01 -4.07 -28.31
C VAL A 92 -10.46 -3.81 -29.74
N GLY A 93 -10.29 -4.80 -30.61
CA GLY A 93 -10.67 -4.73 -32.03
C GLY A 93 -9.67 -4.01 -32.93
N GLN A 94 -8.58 -3.44 -32.38
CA GLN A 94 -7.45 -2.98 -33.18
C GLN A 94 -6.58 -4.14 -33.65
N THR A 95 -5.65 -3.83 -34.54
CA THR A 95 -4.65 -4.78 -35.04
C THR A 95 -3.25 -4.25 -34.74
N LEU A 96 -2.47 -5.05 -34.00
CA LEU A 96 -1.03 -4.83 -33.83
C LEU A 96 -0.29 -5.54 -34.98
N SER A 97 0.47 -4.79 -35.77
CA SER A 97 1.17 -5.34 -36.94
C SER A 97 2.69 -5.17 -36.80
N ILE A 98 3.37 -6.22 -36.36
CA ILE A 98 4.84 -6.25 -36.29
C ILE A 98 5.40 -6.56 -37.68
N THR A 99 6.09 -5.60 -38.27
CA THR A 99 6.81 -5.78 -39.55
C THR A 99 8.30 -5.91 -39.26
N VAL A 100 8.90 -7.01 -39.72
CA VAL A 100 10.33 -7.28 -39.59
C VAL A 100 11.01 -7.29 -40.94
N GLN A 101 12.24 -6.82 -41.00
CA GLN A 101 13.16 -7.08 -42.10
C GLN A 101 14.31 -7.95 -41.59
N ALA A 102 14.52 -9.11 -42.20
CA ALA A 102 15.52 -10.06 -41.74
C ALA A 102 16.41 -10.59 -42.87
N ALA A 103 17.63 -10.98 -42.52
CA ALA A 103 18.59 -11.61 -43.43
C ALA A 103 18.68 -13.13 -43.20
N TYR A 104 18.87 -13.91 -44.27
CA TYR A 104 18.95 -15.38 -44.21
C TYR A 104 20.02 -15.91 -45.16
N SER A 105 20.48 -17.15 -44.93
CA SER A 105 21.55 -17.79 -45.73
C SER A 105 21.10 -19.00 -46.55
N GLY A 106 19.88 -19.50 -46.29
CA GLY A 106 19.27 -20.61 -47.03
C GLY A 106 18.82 -20.24 -48.45
N SER A 107 18.23 -21.21 -49.15
CA SER A 107 17.72 -21.01 -50.52
C SER A 107 16.37 -20.31 -50.61
N ALA A 108 15.69 -20.11 -49.47
CA ALA A 108 14.41 -19.42 -49.35
C ALA A 108 14.31 -18.77 -47.95
N PRO A 109 13.44 -17.76 -47.75
CA PRO A 109 13.18 -17.19 -46.44
C PRO A 109 12.67 -18.25 -45.45
N PRO A 110 13.11 -18.22 -44.17
CA PRO A 110 12.56 -19.05 -43.10
C PRO A 110 11.05 -18.79 -42.91
N THR A 111 10.32 -19.80 -42.44
CA THR A 111 8.97 -19.58 -41.90
C THR A 111 9.06 -19.14 -40.45
N ALA A 112 8.02 -18.45 -39.96
CA ALA A 112 8.03 -17.98 -38.58
C ALA A 112 6.63 -17.86 -38.00
N LYS A 113 6.59 -17.85 -36.67
CA LYS A 113 5.41 -17.56 -35.85
C LYS A 113 5.74 -16.45 -34.87
N GLY A 114 4.75 -15.62 -34.57
CA GLY A 114 4.82 -14.59 -33.54
C GLY A 114 3.82 -14.89 -32.45
N THR A 115 4.25 -14.77 -31.19
CA THR A 115 3.40 -14.94 -30.01
C THR A 115 3.31 -13.60 -29.29
N LEU A 116 2.09 -13.08 -29.10
CA LEU A 116 1.85 -11.86 -28.35
C LEU A 116 1.56 -12.19 -26.88
N VAL A 117 2.28 -11.52 -25.98
CA VAL A 117 2.10 -11.55 -24.53
C VAL A 117 1.65 -10.16 -24.07
N ASN A 118 0.51 -10.08 -23.39
CA ASN A 118 -0.02 -8.84 -22.85
C ASN A 118 0.65 -8.54 -21.51
N MET A 119 1.49 -7.51 -21.46
CA MET A 119 2.26 -7.14 -20.26
C MET A 119 1.40 -6.36 -19.25
N ALA A 120 0.14 -6.09 -19.57
CA ALA A 120 -0.80 -5.52 -18.62
C ALA A 120 -1.38 -6.54 -17.64
N HIS A 121 -1.17 -7.85 -17.87
CA HIS A 121 -1.70 -8.90 -17.00
C HIS A 121 -0.55 -9.67 -16.35
N ASP A 122 -0.52 -9.62 -15.02
CA ASP A 122 0.37 -10.41 -14.18
C ASP A 122 -0.16 -11.83 -13.88
N GLY A 123 -1.37 -12.14 -14.37
CA GLY A 123 -2.08 -13.39 -14.07
C GLY A 123 -2.49 -13.54 -12.61
N GLN A 124 -2.30 -12.53 -11.77
CA GLN A 124 -2.61 -12.58 -10.34
C GLN A 124 -4.12 -12.55 -10.15
N THR A 125 -4.65 -13.70 -9.75
CA THR A 125 -6.03 -13.84 -9.30
C THR A 125 -6.02 -14.19 -7.83
N VAL A 126 -6.72 -13.41 -7.02
CA VAL A 126 -6.96 -13.72 -5.61
C VAL A 126 -8.32 -14.41 -5.55
N PRO A 127 -8.38 -15.74 -5.33
CA PRO A 127 -9.66 -16.44 -5.25
C PRO A 127 -10.49 -15.89 -4.08
N PRO A 128 -11.83 -15.87 -4.18
CA PRO A 128 -12.66 -15.47 -3.05
C PRO A 128 -12.40 -16.38 -1.85
N ALA A 129 -12.21 -15.80 -0.67
CA ALA A 129 -12.11 -16.56 0.57
C ALA A 129 -13.45 -17.28 0.87
N PRO A 130 -13.46 -18.38 1.63
CA PRO A 130 -14.70 -19.01 2.09
C PRO A 130 -15.61 -18.00 2.80
N THR A 131 -16.91 -18.05 2.53
CA THR A 131 -17.86 -17.12 3.18
C THR A 131 -18.23 -17.60 4.57
N VAL A 132 -18.16 -16.69 5.56
CA VAL A 132 -18.69 -16.93 6.91
C VAL A 132 -20.20 -16.64 6.92
N PRO A 133 -21.06 -17.61 7.31
CA PRO A 133 -22.49 -17.39 7.42
C PRO A 133 -22.82 -16.26 8.41
N GLY A 134 -23.80 -15.41 8.07
CA GLY A 134 -24.28 -14.34 8.95
C GLY A 134 -23.75 -12.93 8.63
N ALA A 135 -22.69 -12.82 7.82
CA ALA A 135 -22.22 -11.54 7.30
C ALA A 135 -22.77 -11.23 5.89
N LYS A 136 -23.04 -9.95 5.61
CA LYS A 136 -23.45 -9.47 4.27
C LYS A 136 -22.28 -9.45 3.27
N TYR A 137 -21.08 -9.15 3.78
CA TYR A 137 -19.84 -9.07 3.03
C TYR A 137 -18.85 -10.12 3.54
N ASN A 138 -17.96 -10.58 2.65
CA ASN A 138 -16.93 -11.56 2.98
C ASN A 138 -15.74 -10.87 3.65
N TYR A 139 -15.76 -10.73 4.98
CA TYR A 139 -14.70 -10.03 5.71
C TYR A 139 -13.35 -10.73 5.63
N ASP A 140 -13.32 -12.07 5.54
CA ASP A 140 -12.11 -12.86 5.37
C ASP A 140 -11.35 -12.45 4.10
N GLU A 141 -12.08 -12.31 2.99
CA GLU A 141 -11.54 -11.84 1.70
C GLU A 141 -11.06 -10.38 1.77
N VAL A 142 -11.77 -9.52 2.52
CA VAL A 142 -11.35 -8.13 2.71
C VAL A 142 -10.04 -8.06 3.50
N LEU A 143 -9.87 -8.87 4.56
CA LEU A 143 -8.64 -8.92 5.34
C LEU A 143 -7.46 -9.43 4.50
N GLU A 144 -7.64 -10.54 3.77
CA GLU A 144 -6.62 -11.06 2.85
C GLU A 144 -6.17 -9.98 1.86
N LYS A 145 -7.11 -9.33 1.19
CA LYS A 145 -6.82 -8.30 0.20
C LYS A 145 -6.17 -7.07 0.82
N SER A 146 -6.63 -6.60 1.97
CA SER A 146 -6.01 -5.45 2.65
C SER A 146 -4.55 -5.73 3.03
N ILE A 147 -4.21 -6.97 3.39
CA ILE A 147 -2.80 -7.35 3.63
C ILE A 147 -2.00 -7.36 2.33
N LEU A 148 -2.58 -7.85 1.21
CA LEU A 148 -1.94 -7.78 -0.11
C LEU A 148 -1.65 -6.34 -0.54
N PHE A 149 -2.49 -5.37 -0.16
CA PHE A 149 -2.19 -3.95 -0.38
C PHE A 149 -0.88 -3.55 0.32
N TYR A 150 -0.69 -3.87 1.60
CA TYR A 150 0.57 -3.57 2.29
C TYR A 150 1.78 -4.30 1.71
N GLU A 151 1.60 -5.53 1.18
CA GLU A 151 2.66 -6.20 0.44
C GLU A 151 3.03 -5.43 -0.84
N ALA A 152 2.04 -4.86 -1.52
CA ALA A 152 2.23 -4.03 -2.71
C ALA A 152 2.86 -2.67 -2.40
N GLN A 153 2.88 -2.24 -1.13
CA GLN A 153 3.58 -1.03 -0.67
C GLN A 153 5.04 -1.30 -0.22
N ARG A 154 5.50 -2.55 -0.14
CA ARG A 154 6.85 -2.87 0.36
C ARG A 154 7.95 -2.22 -0.47
N SER A 155 8.87 -1.49 0.16
CA SER A 155 10.12 -0.97 -0.43
C SER A 155 11.31 -1.85 -0.03
N GLY A 156 12.41 -1.79 -0.77
CA GLY A 156 13.61 -2.58 -0.51
C GLY A 156 13.60 -3.93 -1.21
N LYS A 157 14.37 -4.88 -0.65
CA LYS A 157 14.47 -6.25 -1.16
C LYS A 157 13.24 -7.05 -0.77
N LEU A 158 12.47 -7.50 -1.76
CA LEU A 158 11.27 -8.30 -1.51
C LEU A 158 11.65 -9.74 -1.11
N PRO A 159 10.83 -10.40 -0.28
CA PRO A 159 11.14 -11.74 0.18
C PRO A 159 10.87 -12.76 -0.96
N PRO A 160 11.54 -13.93 -0.97
CA PRO A 160 11.36 -14.94 -2.03
C PRO A 160 9.92 -15.47 -2.16
N ASN A 161 9.10 -15.34 -1.12
CA ASN A 161 7.69 -15.71 -1.07
C ASN A 161 6.74 -14.52 -1.33
N ASN A 162 7.22 -13.42 -1.91
CA ASN A 162 6.40 -12.26 -2.28
C ASN A 162 5.19 -12.69 -3.13
N ARG A 163 3.98 -12.32 -2.71
CA ARG A 163 2.73 -12.68 -3.41
C ARG A 163 2.33 -11.68 -4.50
N ILE A 164 2.98 -10.52 -4.54
CA ILE A 164 2.69 -9.45 -5.50
C ILE A 164 3.64 -9.59 -6.70
N SER A 165 3.24 -10.41 -7.68
CA SER A 165 4.11 -10.84 -8.80
C SER A 165 4.64 -9.72 -9.69
N TRP A 166 3.95 -8.57 -9.71
CA TRP A 166 4.34 -7.38 -10.47
C TRP A 166 5.27 -6.42 -9.71
N ARG A 167 5.55 -6.68 -8.43
CA ARG A 167 6.52 -5.93 -7.62
C ARG A 167 7.86 -6.64 -7.59
N GLY A 168 8.95 -5.87 -7.67
CA GLY A 168 10.34 -6.32 -7.55
C GLY A 168 11.13 -5.54 -6.51
N ASP A 169 12.42 -5.89 -6.37
CA ASP A 169 13.37 -5.19 -5.50
C ASP A 169 13.52 -3.73 -5.94
N SER A 170 13.28 -2.79 -5.03
CA SER A 170 13.28 -1.35 -5.32
C SER A 170 13.96 -0.54 -4.23
N ALA A 171 14.38 0.70 -4.57
CA ALA A 171 15.02 1.61 -3.61
C ALA A 171 16.20 0.99 -2.82
N MET A 172 16.96 0.10 -3.46
CA MET A 172 18.04 -0.68 -2.86
C MET A 172 19.27 0.14 -2.40
N ASN A 173 19.26 1.44 -2.68
CA ASN A 173 20.30 2.38 -2.28
C ASN A 173 19.82 3.40 -1.24
N ASP A 174 18.62 3.21 -0.66
CA ASP A 174 18.14 4.04 0.43
C ASP A 174 19.11 3.95 1.62
N GLN A 175 19.75 5.08 1.94
CA GLN A 175 20.77 5.13 2.98
C GLN A 175 20.80 6.50 3.69
N GLY A 176 21.25 6.48 4.94
CA GLY A 176 21.50 7.69 5.73
C GLY A 176 22.71 8.49 5.25
N ALA A 177 22.90 9.67 5.83
CA ALA A 177 23.98 10.59 5.49
C ALA A 177 25.39 10.01 5.69
N ASN A 178 25.54 8.99 6.54
CA ASN A 178 26.82 8.31 6.79
C ASN A 178 26.84 6.86 6.25
N GLY A 179 25.90 6.50 5.38
CA GLY A 179 25.81 5.16 4.79
C GLY A 179 25.08 4.14 5.65
N GLU A 180 24.29 4.58 6.64
CA GLU A 180 23.37 3.73 7.38
C GLU A 180 22.37 3.08 6.42
N ASP A 181 22.16 1.76 6.49
CA ASP A 181 21.18 1.08 5.65
C ASP A 181 19.77 1.54 6.03
N LEU A 182 19.05 2.16 5.09
CA LEU A 182 17.66 2.55 5.26
C LEU A 182 16.76 1.84 4.24
N THR A 183 17.17 0.74 3.62
CA THR A 183 16.31 -0.08 2.75
C THR A 183 15.20 -0.79 3.55
N GLY A 184 14.07 -1.07 2.91
CA GLY A 184 12.88 -1.63 3.57
C GLY A 184 11.79 -0.59 3.81
N GLY A 185 10.81 -0.96 4.63
CA GLY A 185 9.65 -0.12 4.97
C GLY A 185 8.59 -0.12 3.87
N TRP A 186 7.57 0.71 4.03
CA TRP A 186 6.52 0.90 3.03
C TRP A 186 6.72 2.20 2.27
N TYR A 187 6.39 2.19 0.98
CA TYR A 187 6.00 3.43 0.30
C TYR A 187 4.66 3.91 0.86
N ASP A 188 4.53 5.23 0.98
CA ASP A 188 3.43 5.84 1.71
C ASP A 188 2.08 5.61 1.03
N ALA A 189 1.98 6.01 -0.23
CA ALA A 189 0.72 6.07 -0.97
C ALA A 189 0.89 5.55 -2.41
N GLY A 190 0.43 6.33 -3.39
CA GLY A 190 0.68 6.10 -4.81
C GLY A 190 2.09 6.44 -5.27
N ASP A 191 2.91 7.00 -4.39
CA ASP A 191 4.27 7.48 -4.59
C ASP A 191 5.32 6.50 -4.05
N HIS A 192 6.59 6.90 -4.08
CA HIS A 192 7.70 6.05 -3.59
C HIS A 192 8.48 6.71 -2.43
N VAL A 193 7.91 7.75 -1.81
CA VAL A 193 8.48 8.31 -0.58
C VAL A 193 8.14 7.41 0.60
N LYS A 194 9.08 7.29 1.54
CA LYS A 194 8.83 6.69 2.85
C LYS A 194 8.62 7.82 3.85
N PHE A 195 7.37 8.08 4.22
CA PHE A 195 7.05 9.01 5.29
C PHE A 195 6.88 8.26 6.61
N GLY A 196 7.74 8.55 7.59
CA GLY A 196 7.81 7.79 8.84
C GLY A 196 6.57 7.93 9.71
N LEU A 197 6.02 9.14 9.84
CA LEU A 197 4.86 9.41 10.70
C LEU A 197 3.61 8.60 10.27
N PRO A 198 3.10 8.70 9.02
CA PRO A 198 1.94 7.90 8.60
C PRO A 198 2.25 6.40 8.53
N MET A 199 3.49 5.99 8.19
CA MET A 199 3.89 4.58 8.22
C MET A 199 3.78 4.00 9.63
N SER A 200 4.34 4.68 10.63
CA SER A 200 4.29 4.24 12.03
C SER A 200 2.87 4.28 12.60
N ALA A 201 2.07 5.31 12.28
CA ALA A 201 0.66 5.36 12.65
C ALA A 201 -0.15 4.18 12.09
N SER A 202 0.14 3.79 10.84
CA SER A 202 -0.46 2.61 10.22
C SER A 202 -0.10 1.33 10.99
N VAL A 203 1.17 1.17 11.35
CA VAL A 203 1.65 0.02 12.13
C VAL A 203 0.94 -0.07 13.48
N THR A 204 0.84 1.04 14.21
CA THR A 204 0.21 1.02 15.54
C THR A 204 -1.26 0.61 15.46
N MET A 205 -2.00 1.12 14.47
CA MET A 205 -3.42 0.78 14.26
C MET A 205 -3.62 -0.67 13.83
N LEU A 206 -2.76 -1.20 12.95
CA LEU A 206 -2.77 -2.60 12.53
C LEU A 206 -2.41 -3.54 13.69
N ALA A 207 -1.38 -3.19 14.47
CA ALA A 207 -0.97 -3.95 15.65
C ALA A 207 -2.08 -3.97 16.71
N TRP A 208 -2.76 -2.84 16.94
CA TRP A 208 -3.89 -2.79 17.86
C TRP A 208 -5.03 -3.69 17.40
N GLY A 209 -5.44 -3.62 16.12
CA GLY A 209 -6.47 -4.49 15.58
C GLY A 209 -6.10 -5.97 15.65
N PHE A 210 -4.83 -6.31 15.37
CA PHE A 210 -4.36 -7.68 15.47
C PHE A 210 -4.30 -8.22 16.90
N LEU A 211 -3.91 -7.38 17.87
CA LEU A 211 -3.92 -7.73 19.30
C LEU A 211 -5.34 -7.89 19.83
N GLN A 212 -6.27 -7.05 19.41
CA GLN A 212 -7.65 -7.05 19.89
C GLN A 212 -8.49 -8.17 19.27
N TYR A 213 -8.36 -8.40 17.96
CA TYR A 213 -9.22 -9.30 17.19
C TYR A 213 -8.42 -10.42 16.52
N ALA A 214 -7.53 -11.08 17.28
CA ALA A 214 -6.62 -12.10 16.75
C ALA A 214 -7.35 -13.30 16.12
N ASP A 215 -8.51 -13.66 16.67
CA ASP A 215 -9.40 -14.73 16.20
C ASP A 215 -9.93 -14.47 14.78
N ALA A 216 -10.21 -13.21 14.43
CA ALA A 216 -10.62 -12.83 13.08
C ALA A 216 -9.54 -13.14 12.04
N TYR A 217 -8.28 -12.83 12.36
CA TYR A 217 -7.14 -13.13 11.50
C TYR A 217 -6.81 -14.63 11.45
N GLU A 218 -7.00 -15.35 12.56
CA GLU A 218 -6.89 -16.82 12.59
C GLU A 218 -7.96 -17.47 11.70
N ASN A 219 -9.22 -17.05 11.82
CA ASN A 219 -10.33 -17.54 11.01
C ASN A 219 -10.10 -17.30 9.52
N ALA A 220 -9.66 -16.09 9.17
CA ALA A 220 -9.36 -15.73 7.78
C ALA A 220 -8.09 -16.41 7.23
N GLY A 221 -7.33 -17.15 8.06
CA GLY A 221 -6.06 -17.76 7.67
C GLY A 221 -4.95 -16.74 7.38
N GLN A 222 -5.04 -15.53 7.96
CA GLN A 222 -4.17 -14.40 7.67
C GLN A 222 -3.12 -14.09 8.76
N THR A 223 -3.09 -14.84 9.85
CA THR A 223 -2.21 -14.61 11.01
C THR A 223 -0.73 -14.45 10.63
N GLU A 224 -0.16 -15.38 9.85
CA GLU A 224 1.26 -15.31 9.47
C GLU A 224 1.54 -14.12 8.53
N TYR A 225 0.60 -13.80 7.64
CA TYR A 225 0.72 -12.63 6.78
C TYR A 225 0.60 -11.32 7.56
N MET A 226 -0.16 -11.28 8.65
CA MET A 226 -0.19 -10.13 9.55
C MET A 226 1.11 -9.94 10.33
N TYR A 227 1.73 -11.02 10.79
CA TYR A 227 3.08 -10.94 11.36
C TYR A 227 4.05 -10.35 10.33
N ASP A 228 4.06 -10.84 9.09
CA ASP A 228 4.93 -10.31 8.04
C ASP A 228 4.56 -8.86 7.66
N CYS A 229 3.28 -8.50 7.68
CA CYS A 229 2.79 -7.16 7.41
C CYS A 229 3.31 -6.17 8.46
N ILE A 230 3.11 -6.43 9.74
CA ILE A 230 3.53 -5.56 10.84
C ILE A 230 5.06 -5.53 10.98
N ARG A 231 5.73 -6.67 10.80
CA ARG A 231 7.20 -6.77 10.93
C ARG A 231 7.94 -5.90 9.92
N TRP A 232 7.45 -5.83 8.67
CA TRP A 232 8.12 -5.16 7.57
C TRP A 232 8.52 -3.69 7.84
N PRO A 233 7.59 -2.80 8.21
CA PRO A 233 7.92 -1.43 8.60
C PRO A 233 8.68 -1.37 9.92
N LEU A 234 8.41 -2.23 10.90
CA LEU A 234 9.12 -2.23 12.18
C LEU A 234 10.62 -2.49 12.02
N GLU A 235 11.02 -3.40 11.12
CA GLU A 235 12.43 -3.61 10.77
C GLU A 235 13.06 -2.34 10.18
N TRP A 236 12.31 -1.57 9.39
CA TRP A 236 12.77 -0.27 8.90
C TRP A 236 12.86 0.78 10.00
N LEU A 237 11.89 0.84 10.95
CA LEU A 237 11.96 1.77 12.09
C LEU A 237 13.19 1.51 12.96
N ILE A 238 13.58 0.24 13.16
CA ILE A 238 14.82 -0.13 13.88
C ILE A 238 16.05 0.41 13.14
N LYS A 239 16.12 0.24 11.82
CA LYS A 239 17.22 0.78 11.00
C LYS A 239 17.28 2.31 11.06
N ALA A 240 16.12 2.95 11.11
CA ALA A 240 15.99 4.40 11.14
C ALA A 240 16.44 5.02 12.48
N HIS A 241 16.40 4.27 13.58
CA HIS A 241 16.93 4.69 14.88
C HIS A 241 18.44 4.40 14.97
N THR A 242 19.24 5.33 14.47
CA THR A 242 20.68 5.15 14.27
C THR A 242 21.52 5.48 15.50
N ALA A 243 21.00 6.29 16.43
CA ALA A 243 21.60 6.60 17.72
C ALA A 243 20.52 7.07 18.73
N PRO A 244 20.79 7.08 20.04
CA PRO A 244 19.76 7.34 21.06
C PRO A 244 18.97 8.67 20.95
N ASN A 245 19.47 9.66 20.20
CA ASN A 245 18.78 10.93 19.94
C ASN A 245 18.85 11.28 18.44
N GLU A 246 18.82 10.27 17.57
CA GLU A 246 18.87 10.42 16.11
C GLU A 246 17.91 9.44 15.44
N LEU A 247 16.96 9.97 14.67
CA LEU A 247 15.91 9.18 14.05
C LEU A 247 15.66 9.64 12.61
N TYR A 248 15.87 8.75 11.63
CA TYR A 248 15.46 8.99 10.25
C TYR A 248 13.95 8.86 10.11
N ILE A 249 13.33 9.88 9.53
CA ILE A 249 11.86 10.02 9.47
C ILE A 249 11.34 10.08 8.04
N GLN A 250 12.24 10.20 7.06
CA GLN A 250 11.86 10.21 5.65
C GLN A 250 13.00 9.72 4.76
N VAL A 251 12.67 8.96 3.72
CA VAL A 251 13.58 8.68 2.60
C VAL A 251 12.87 8.96 1.27
N GLY A 252 13.51 9.76 0.43
CA GLY A 252 12.92 10.34 -0.77
C GLY A 252 12.53 11.80 -0.56
N ASP A 253 12.77 12.64 -1.56
CA ASP A 253 12.29 14.01 -1.61
C ASP A 253 10.96 14.03 -2.37
N GLY A 254 9.88 14.51 -1.76
CA GLY A 254 8.56 14.43 -2.38
C GLY A 254 8.46 15.17 -3.71
N GLY A 255 9.20 16.28 -3.91
CA GLY A 255 9.19 16.99 -5.19
C GLY A 255 9.82 16.18 -6.31
N GLN A 256 10.98 15.58 -6.07
CA GLN A 256 11.67 14.72 -7.04
C GLN A 256 10.92 13.41 -7.29
N ASP A 257 10.42 12.78 -6.23
CA ASP A 257 9.65 11.55 -6.31
C ASP A 257 8.35 11.77 -7.09
N HIS A 258 7.61 12.84 -6.77
CA HIS A 258 6.35 13.14 -7.44
C HIS A 258 6.52 13.66 -8.86
N GLY A 259 7.71 14.16 -9.21
CA GLY A 259 8.12 14.46 -10.59
C GLY A 259 8.34 13.23 -11.48
N PHE A 260 8.31 12.03 -10.90
CA PHE A 260 8.40 10.75 -11.59
C PHE A 260 7.06 10.00 -11.55
N TRP A 261 6.72 9.38 -12.67
CA TRP A 261 5.63 8.39 -12.75
C TRP A 261 6.17 7.13 -13.40
N GLY A 262 6.26 6.05 -12.63
CA GLY A 262 6.82 4.79 -13.08
C GLY A 262 6.93 3.78 -11.95
N ARG A 263 7.45 2.59 -12.28
CA ARG A 263 7.71 1.52 -11.33
C ARG A 263 8.74 1.95 -10.28
N PRO A 264 8.61 1.54 -9.01
CA PRO A 264 9.62 1.85 -8.00
C PRO A 264 10.99 1.25 -8.32
N GLU A 265 11.04 0.15 -9.08
CA GLU A 265 12.26 -0.52 -9.54
C GLU A 265 13.03 0.31 -10.58
N ASP A 266 12.35 1.23 -11.27
CA ASP A 266 12.90 2.09 -12.33
C ASP A 266 13.36 3.48 -11.82
N MET A 267 13.30 3.73 -10.50
CA MET A 267 13.71 5.01 -9.93
C MET A 267 15.20 5.30 -10.13
N THR A 268 15.52 6.45 -10.73
CA THR A 268 16.91 6.91 -10.94
C THR A 268 17.24 8.24 -10.26
N MET A 269 16.25 8.93 -9.69
CA MET A 269 16.45 10.19 -8.98
C MET A 269 17.16 9.97 -7.64
N ALA A 270 17.76 11.03 -7.09
CA ALA A 270 18.31 10.97 -5.74
C ALA A 270 17.18 10.80 -4.72
N ARG A 271 17.39 9.90 -3.75
CA ARG A 271 16.45 9.63 -2.65
C ARG A 271 17.08 10.02 -1.32
N PRO A 272 17.14 11.32 -0.98
CA PRO A 272 17.77 11.78 0.26
C PRO A 272 17.03 11.25 1.49
N ALA A 273 17.79 10.97 2.55
CA ALA A 273 17.25 10.59 3.84
C ALA A 273 17.28 11.79 4.81
N PHE A 274 16.18 12.00 5.52
CA PHE A 274 16.02 13.10 6.47
C PHE A 274 15.77 12.56 7.88
N LYS A 275 16.31 13.25 8.87
CA LYS A 275 16.28 12.84 10.27
C LYS A 275 15.95 13.98 11.20
N VAL A 276 15.44 13.62 12.38
CA VAL A 276 15.37 14.49 13.55
C VAL A 276 16.46 14.10 14.54
N ASP A 277 16.89 15.08 15.33
CA ASP A 277 17.91 14.91 16.34
C ASP A 277 17.72 15.89 17.51
N ALA A 278 18.64 15.90 18.47
CA ALA A 278 18.60 16.79 19.63
C ALA A 278 18.54 18.30 19.28
N THR A 279 19.02 18.71 18.09
CA THR A 279 19.00 20.10 17.63
C THR A 279 17.82 20.42 16.73
N ASN A 280 17.31 19.42 16.01
CA ASN A 280 16.14 19.48 15.14
C ASN A 280 15.12 18.43 15.60
N PRO A 281 14.38 18.67 16.70
CA PRO A 281 13.54 17.67 17.35
C PRO A 281 12.29 17.28 16.55
N GLY A 282 11.69 16.14 16.90
CA GLY A 282 10.41 15.65 16.36
C GLY A 282 9.75 14.67 17.32
N SER A 283 9.09 15.20 18.34
CA SER A 283 8.40 14.46 19.40
C SER A 283 7.17 13.70 18.90
N ASP A 284 6.49 14.27 17.93
CA ASP A 284 5.37 13.68 17.19
C ASP A 284 5.80 12.35 16.55
N VAL A 285 6.67 12.39 15.54
CA VAL A 285 7.14 11.19 14.83
C VAL A 285 7.91 10.23 15.73
N ALA A 286 8.68 10.73 16.71
CA ALA A 286 9.34 9.87 17.69
C ALA A 286 8.33 9.20 18.64
N GLY A 287 7.27 9.91 19.03
CA GLY A 287 6.16 9.36 19.81
C GLY A 287 5.39 8.28 19.06
N GLU A 288 5.13 8.47 17.77
CA GLU A 288 4.47 7.45 16.95
C GLU A 288 5.38 6.24 16.67
N TYR A 289 6.68 6.43 16.45
CA TYR A 289 7.64 5.30 16.35
C TYR A 289 7.69 4.51 17.65
N THR A 290 7.65 5.21 18.79
CA THR A 290 7.55 4.59 20.11
C THR A 290 6.30 3.72 20.19
N ALA A 291 5.14 4.27 19.83
CA ALA A 291 3.86 3.56 19.86
C ALA A 291 3.88 2.32 18.97
N ALA A 292 4.33 2.45 17.73
CA ALA A 292 4.45 1.36 16.77
C ALA A 292 5.36 0.23 17.28
N MET A 293 6.55 0.58 17.81
CA MET A 293 7.49 -0.42 18.33
C MET A 293 7.01 -1.07 19.63
N ALA A 294 6.35 -0.33 20.52
CA ALA A 294 5.80 -0.88 21.76
C ALA A 294 4.58 -1.79 21.49
N ALA A 295 3.70 -1.43 20.56
CA ALA A 295 2.65 -2.30 20.05
C ALA A 295 3.25 -3.54 19.36
N GLY A 296 4.30 -3.36 18.55
CA GLY A 296 5.06 -4.44 17.94
C GLY A 296 5.67 -5.39 18.96
N TYR A 297 6.23 -4.90 20.07
CA TYR A 297 6.69 -5.76 21.17
C TYR A 297 5.55 -6.67 21.66
N LEU A 298 4.36 -6.13 21.89
CA LEU A 298 3.21 -6.92 22.34
C LEU A 298 2.77 -7.97 21.33
N VAL A 299 2.82 -7.65 20.03
CA VAL A 299 2.53 -8.59 18.93
C VAL A 299 3.54 -9.74 18.89
N PHE A 300 4.83 -9.45 19.04
CA PHE A 300 5.91 -10.42 18.80
C PHE A 300 6.46 -11.10 20.07
N LYS A 301 6.13 -10.65 21.28
CA LYS A 301 6.76 -11.14 22.53
C LYS A 301 6.74 -12.66 22.69
N ASP A 302 5.71 -13.34 22.18
CA ASP A 302 5.57 -14.80 22.26
C ASP A 302 6.01 -15.51 20.96
N LYS A 303 5.94 -14.84 19.80
CA LYS A 303 6.27 -15.38 18.48
C LYS A 303 7.76 -15.27 18.13
N ASP A 304 8.37 -14.14 18.44
CA ASP A 304 9.80 -13.84 18.27
C ASP A 304 10.28 -12.93 19.41
N PRO A 305 10.62 -13.51 20.58
CA PRO A 305 11.01 -12.74 21.76
C PRO A 305 12.27 -11.89 21.55
N THR A 306 13.18 -12.29 20.65
CA THR A 306 14.40 -11.54 20.36
C THR A 306 14.09 -10.27 19.60
N PHE A 307 13.28 -10.36 18.54
CA PHE A 307 12.82 -9.20 17.81
C PHE A 307 11.98 -8.28 18.70
N ALA A 308 11.06 -8.84 19.49
CA ALA A 308 10.26 -8.08 20.44
C ALA A 308 11.14 -7.29 21.44
N ALA A 309 12.15 -7.91 22.03
CA ALA A 309 13.06 -7.23 22.96
C ALA A 309 13.84 -6.08 22.29
N GLN A 310 14.21 -6.24 21.02
CA GLN A 310 14.84 -5.17 20.24
C GLN A 310 13.87 -4.01 20.03
N LEU A 311 12.61 -4.28 19.67
CA LEU A 311 11.58 -3.25 19.50
C LEU A 311 11.37 -2.47 20.80
N LEU A 312 11.21 -3.16 21.94
CA LEU A 312 11.00 -2.51 23.22
C LEU A 312 12.18 -1.62 23.63
N THR A 313 13.42 -2.09 23.41
CA THR A 313 14.62 -1.30 23.69
C THR A 313 14.65 -0.01 22.87
N ASN A 314 14.35 -0.09 21.57
CA ASN A 314 14.28 1.09 20.71
C ASN A 314 13.14 2.02 21.12
N ALA A 315 11.95 1.48 21.44
CA ALA A 315 10.80 2.27 21.87
C ALA A 315 11.11 3.08 23.14
N GLU A 316 11.75 2.49 24.16
CA GLU A 316 12.11 3.20 25.39
C GLU A 316 13.16 4.31 25.15
N GLU A 317 14.14 4.06 24.27
CA GLU A 317 15.16 5.06 23.90
C GLU A 317 14.57 6.21 23.08
N ILE A 318 13.77 5.91 22.05
CA ILE A 318 13.11 6.91 21.20
C ILE A 318 12.14 7.76 22.02
N TYR A 319 11.36 7.16 22.93
CA TYR A 319 10.47 7.93 23.80
C TYR A 319 11.24 8.89 24.69
N LYS A 320 12.37 8.44 25.25
CA LYS A 320 13.25 9.30 26.04
C LYS A 320 13.76 10.48 25.20
N PHE A 321 14.14 10.25 23.95
CA PHE A 321 14.49 11.32 23.01
C PHE A 321 13.31 12.29 22.82
N ALA A 322 12.13 11.78 22.49
CA ALA A 322 10.91 12.55 22.22
C ALA A 322 10.50 13.49 23.37
N VAL A 323 10.59 13.02 24.62
CA VAL A 323 10.23 13.83 25.81
C VAL A 323 11.34 14.77 26.25
N THR A 324 12.60 14.47 25.93
CA THR A 324 13.77 15.31 26.30
C THR A 324 13.91 16.50 25.35
N TYR A 325 13.73 16.27 24.05
CA TYR A 325 13.90 17.28 23.00
C TYR A 325 12.56 17.51 22.32
N LYS A 326 11.75 18.41 22.90
CA LYS A 326 10.38 18.66 22.43
C LYS A 326 10.33 19.49 21.15
N GLY A 327 9.55 19.04 20.18
CA GLY A 327 9.25 19.82 18.97
C GLY A 327 8.48 19.05 17.93
N ILE A 328 7.90 19.78 16.97
CA ILE A 328 7.17 19.21 15.83
C ILE A 328 8.17 18.86 14.72
N TYR A 329 8.19 17.62 14.24
CA TYR A 329 9.20 17.17 13.27
C TYR A 329 9.14 17.94 11.96
N SER A 330 7.95 18.36 11.52
CA SER A 330 7.80 19.11 10.26
C SER A 330 8.32 20.54 10.35
N ASN A 331 8.64 21.05 11.54
CA ASN A 331 9.42 22.29 11.70
C ASN A 331 10.93 22.05 11.59
N SER A 332 11.38 20.82 11.83
CA SER A 332 12.77 20.37 11.75
C SER A 332 13.14 19.89 10.34
N VAL A 333 12.21 19.16 9.70
CA VAL A 333 12.33 18.62 8.34
C VAL A 333 11.24 19.22 7.45
N ASN A 334 11.52 20.39 6.89
CA ASN A 334 10.56 21.12 6.04
C ASN A 334 10.11 20.32 4.79
N GLN A 335 10.91 19.34 4.35
CA GLN A 335 10.59 18.45 3.23
C GLN A 335 9.38 17.57 3.51
N ALA A 336 9.11 17.24 4.76
CA ALA A 336 7.94 16.49 5.16
C ALA A 336 6.70 17.39 5.32
N ALA A 337 6.90 18.67 5.66
CA ALA A 337 5.86 19.64 6.01
C ALA A 337 4.91 20.03 4.86
N ALA A 338 5.23 19.65 3.62
CA ALA A 338 4.37 19.84 2.45
C ALA A 338 3.39 18.68 2.23
N TYR A 339 3.61 17.55 2.92
CA TYR A 339 2.86 16.30 2.74
C TYR A 339 2.18 15.89 4.05
N TYR A 340 2.98 15.61 5.08
CA TYR A 340 2.53 15.14 6.39
C TYR A 340 2.91 16.13 7.50
N ARG A 341 2.42 17.36 7.39
CA ARG A 341 2.66 18.38 8.42
C ARG A 341 2.00 17.94 9.73
N SER A 342 2.77 17.84 10.80
CA SER A 342 2.19 17.59 12.11
C SER A 342 1.54 18.85 12.68
N SER A 343 0.39 18.67 13.32
CA SER A 343 -0.34 19.75 14.00
C SER A 343 -0.03 19.88 15.49
N ALA A 344 0.28 18.76 16.16
CA ALA A 344 0.63 18.68 17.58
C ALA A 344 1.60 17.51 17.82
N TYR A 345 2.19 17.46 19.02
CA TYR A 345 2.98 16.29 19.44
C TYR A 345 2.52 15.73 20.78
N GLU A 346 1.67 16.44 21.52
CA GLU A 346 1.21 16.06 22.84
C GLU A 346 0.36 14.78 22.80
N ASP A 347 -0.46 14.60 21.77
CA ASP A 347 -1.20 13.37 21.54
C ASP A 347 -0.27 12.20 21.18
N GLU A 348 0.77 12.37 20.36
CA GLU A 348 1.76 11.30 20.12
C GLU A 348 2.56 10.94 21.37
N LEU A 349 2.90 11.92 22.22
CA LEU A 349 3.59 11.64 23.48
C LEU A 349 2.67 10.94 24.48
N CYS A 350 1.37 11.24 24.47
CA CYS A 350 0.37 10.49 25.23
C CYS A 350 0.27 9.05 24.69
N TRP A 351 0.10 8.92 23.39
CA TRP A 351 -0.06 7.66 22.66
C TRP A 351 1.13 6.71 22.84
N GLY A 352 2.35 7.18 22.59
CA GLY A 352 3.57 6.40 22.80
C GLY A 352 3.77 5.98 24.25
N ALA A 353 3.41 6.84 25.21
CA ALA A 353 3.47 6.51 26.63
C ALA A 353 2.45 5.42 27.03
N LEU A 354 1.24 5.46 26.48
CA LEU A 354 0.23 4.43 26.73
C LEU A 354 0.67 3.07 26.20
N TRP A 355 1.21 3.02 24.98
CA TRP A 355 1.74 1.76 24.44
C TRP A 355 2.95 1.24 25.21
N LEU A 356 3.86 2.11 25.67
CA LEU A 356 4.95 1.72 26.56
C LEU A 356 4.44 1.23 27.92
N TYR A 357 3.39 1.84 28.46
CA TYR A 357 2.74 1.35 29.68
C TYR A 357 2.18 -0.06 29.46
N MET A 358 1.44 -0.28 28.37
CA MET A 358 0.91 -1.61 28.03
C MET A 358 2.02 -2.65 27.83
N ALA A 359 3.16 -2.25 27.25
CA ALA A 359 4.31 -3.13 27.03
C ALA A 359 5.11 -3.45 28.32
N THR A 360 5.19 -2.53 29.27
CA THR A 360 6.16 -2.62 30.40
C THR A 360 5.53 -2.65 31.78
N ASN A 361 4.28 -2.22 31.91
CA ASN A 361 3.59 -1.95 33.16
C ASN A 361 4.32 -0.93 34.08
N LYS A 362 5.21 -0.09 33.54
CA LYS A 362 5.90 0.97 34.30
C LYS A 362 4.98 2.18 34.48
N THR A 363 4.58 2.45 35.72
CA THR A 363 3.63 3.54 36.04
C THR A 363 4.11 4.94 35.68
N SER A 364 5.42 5.14 35.46
CA SER A 364 5.96 6.39 34.93
C SER A 364 5.37 6.74 33.57
N TYR A 365 5.21 5.76 32.68
CA TYR A 365 4.63 6.01 31.35
C TYR A 365 3.14 6.35 31.44
N LEU A 366 2.37 5.70 32.33
CA LEU A 366 0.99 6.10 32.57
C LEU A 366 0.89 7.53 33.14
N THR A 367 1.86 7.94 33.96
CA THR A 367 1.91 9.30 34.51
C THR A 367 2.20 10.33 33.43
N ASP A 368 3.14 10.03 32.53
CA ASP A 368 3.44 10.86 31.37
C ASP A 368 2.23 10.94 30.42
N ALA A 369 1.59 9.81 30.12
CA ALA A 369 0.38 9.76 29.28
C ALA A 369 -0.71 10.72 29.79
N LYS A 370 -1.05 10.64 31.09
CA LYS A 370 -2.04 11.54 31.68
C LYS A 370 -1.63 13.01 31.62
N THR A 371 -0.33 13.28 31.76
CA THR A 371 0.20 14.64 31.67
C THR A 371 0.03 15.21 30.27
N TYR A 372 0.46 14.48 29.24
CA TYR A 372 0.36 14.93 27.86
C TYR A 372 -1.08 14.96 27.34
N TYR A 373 -1.92 14.02 27.77
CA TYR A 373 -3.35 14.02 27.45
C TYR A 373 -4.06 15.33 27.83
N THR A 374 -3.60 16.03 28.87
CA THR A 374 -4.23 17.28 29.33
C THR A 374 -4.27 18.34 28.24
N ALA A 375 -3.31 18.35 27.31
CA ALA A 375 -3.27 19.30 26.20
C ALA A 375 -4.27 18.97 25.07
N VAL A 376 -4.73 17.72 24.99
CA VAL A 376 -5.58 17.18 23.92
C VAL A 376 -6.90 16.60 24.47
N ALA A 377 -7.25 16.97 25.70
CA ALA A 377 -8.46 16.50 26.35
C ALA A 377 -9.73 17.12 25.75
N GLY A 378 -10.78 16.32 25.63
CA GLY A 378 -12.08 16.73 25.07
C GLY A 378 -12.51 15.85 23.89
N PRO A 379 -13.54 16.27 23.13
CA PRO A 379 -13.96 15.58 21.91
C PRO A 379 -12.85 15.58 20.86
N ASP A 380 -12.62 14.41 20.27
CA ASP A 380 -11.56 14.20 19.29
C ASP A 380 -11.94 14.71 17.89
N TRP A 381 -10.97 15.29 17.17
CA TRP A 381 -11.18 15.68 15.78
C TRP A 381 -11.31 14.44 14.89
N GLY A 382 -10.54 13.40 15.14
CA GLY A 382 -10.68 12.11 14.46
C GLY A 382 -9.36 11.37 14.38
N GLN A 383 -9.33 10.17 14.96
CA GLN A 383 -8.17 9.27 14.92
C GLN A 383 -7.57 9.18 13.51
N SER A 384 -6.29 9.53 13.39
CA SER A 384 -5.59 9.59 12.12
C SER A 384 -4.08 9.42 12.29
N TRP A 385 -3.31 9.69 11.24
CA TRP A 385 -1.85 9.74 11.34
C TRP A 385 -1.33 10.98 12.11
N ASP A 386 -2.13 12.05 12.20
CA ASP A 386 -1.79 13.35 12.82
C ASP A 386 -2.49 13.60 14.16
N ASP A 387 -3.50 12.79 14.50
CA ASP A 387 -4.28 12.97 15.72
C ASP A 387 -4.56 11.60 16.36
N LYS A 388 -4.13 11.44 17.62
CA LYS A 388 -4.28 10.21 18.43
C LYS A 388 -5.27 10.37 19.58
N GLY A 389 -6.03 11.45 19.64
CA GLY A 389 -6.86 11.81 20.79
C GLY A 389 -7.90 10.73 21.15
N ALA A 390 -8.67 10.22 20.18
CA ALA A 390 -9.64 9.15 20.43
C ALA A 390 -8.98 7.85 20.93
N GLY A 391 -7.86 7.45 20.32
CA GLY A 391 -7.09 6.29 20.78
C GLY A 391 -6.56 6.46 22.21
N CYS A 392 -6.06 7.65 22.54
CA CYS A 392 -5.61 7.98 23.89
C CYS A 392 -6.74 7.92 24.91
N GLN A 393 -7.92 8.45 24.58
CA GLN A 393 -9.12 8.40 25.43
C GLN A 393 -9.50 6.95 25.77
N ILE A 394 -9.59 6.10 24.75
CA ILE A 394 -9.98 4.70 24.87
C ILE A 394 -8.97 3.91 25.72
N LEU A 395 -7.67 4.03 25.41
CA LEU A 395 -6.63 3.34 26.19
C LEU A 395 -6.59 3.83 27.64
N LEU A 396 -6.68 5.15 27.88
CA LEU A 396 -6.73 5.69 29.24
C LEU A 396 -7.95 5.18 30.01
N TYR A 397 -9.12 5.10 29.37
CA TYR A 397 -10.31 4.52 29.99
C TYR A 397 -10.12 3.03 30.29
N ASN A 398 -9.67 2.24 29.32
CA ASN A 398 -9.38 0.81 29.50
C ASN A 398 -8.43 0.56 30.69
N ILE A 399 -7.36 1.35 30.79
CA ILE A 399 -6.33 1.19 31.84
C ILE A 399 -6.84 1.63 33.22
N THR A 400 -7.63 2.70 33.30
CA THR A 400 -7.88 3.40 34.58
C THR A 400 -9.32 3.30 35.07
N GLY A 401 -10.28 3.08 34.18
CA GLY A 401 -11.71 3.19 34.44
C GLY A 401 -12.18 4.60 34.83
N GLU A 402 -11.35 5.64 34.66
CA GLU A 402 -11.68 6.99 35.09
C GLU A 402 -12.77 7.62 34.21
N GLN A 403 -13.81 8.15 34.86
CA GLN A 403 -15.00 8.68 34.20
C GLN A 403 -14.69 9.80 33.20
N THR A 404 -13.67 10.64 33.47
CA THR A 404 -13.30 11.73 32.56
C THR A 404 -12.93 11.25 31.16
N TYR A 405 -12.34 10.06 31.02
CA TYR A 405 -11.97 9.53 29.71
C TYR A 405 -13.20 8.97 29.01
N LYS A 406 -14.09 8.28 29.75
CA LYS A 406 -15.39 7.85 29.23
C LYS A 406 -16.23 9.02 28.73
N ASP A 407 -16.32 10.10 29.51
CA ASP A 407 -17.07 11.30 29.13
C ASP A 407 -16.53 11.89 27.82
N ASN A 408 -15.20 11.89 27.62
CA ASN A 408 -14.58 12.37 26.39
C ASN A 408 -14.81 11.41 25.21
N ILE A 409 -14.83 10.09 25.41
CA ILE A 409 -15.21 9.10 24.38
C ILE A 409 -16.66 9.34 23.94
N GLU A 410 -17.58 9.48 24.90
CA GLU A 410 -18.99 9.74 24.63
C GLU A 410 -19.18 11.09 23.92
N ALA A 411 -18.43 12.12 24.29
CA ALA A 411 -18.48 13.42 23.61
C ALA A 411 -17.93 13.33 22.17
N THR A 412 -16.83 12.61 21.95
CA THR A 412 -16.31 12.31 20.62
C THR A 412 -17.36 11.64 19.75
N PHE A 413 -18.01 10.57 20.21
CA PHE A 413 -19.04 9.89 19.41
C PHE A 413 -20.35 10.66 19.31
N THR A 414 -20.68 11.53 20.27
CA THR A 414 -21.78 12.49 20.12
C THR A 414 -21.55 13.38 18.90
N ASP A 415 -20.32 13.83 18.66
CA ASP A 415 -19.98 14.61 17.47
C ASP A 415 -20.04 13.77 16.19
N TRP A 416 -19.49 12.55 16.22
CA TRP A 416 -19.33 11.68 15.04
C TRP A 416 -20.60 10.96 14.61
N LEU A 417 -21.53 10.64 15.52
CA LEU A 417 -22.77 9.92 15.20
C LEU A 417 -23.80 10.82 14.48
N PRO A 418 -24.81 10.22 13.81
CA PRO A 418 -25.86 10.99 13.16
C PRO A 418 -26.58 11.95 14.12
N GLY A 419 -26.65 13.23 13.74
CA GLY A 419 -27.21 14.30 14.58
C GLY A 419 -26.16 15.09 15.37
N GLY A 420 -24.90 14.65 15.34
CA GLY A 420 -23.73 15.38 15.83
C GLY A 420 -23.25 16.47 14.88
N SER A 421 -22.00 16.89 15.07
CA SER A 421 -21.37 17.97 14.29
C SER A 421 -20.78 17.50 12.95
N ILE A 422 -20.55 16.20 12.76
CA ILE A 422 -19.99 15.67 11.50
C ILE A 422 -21.05 15.66 10.40
N PRO A 423 -20.77 16.24 9.22
CA PRO A 423 -21.66 16.13 8.07
C PRO A 423 -21.82 14.67 7.63
N TYR A 424 -23.04 14.29 7.27
CA TYR A 424 -23.32 13.00 6.66
C TYR A 424 -23.67 13.16 5.19
N SER A 425 -23.13 12.27 4.36
CA SER A 425 -23.56 12.16 2.98
C SER A 425 -25.01 11.63 2.92
N PRO A 426 -25.75 11.87 1.81
CA PRO A 426 -27.09 11.34 1.62
C PRO A 426 -27.23 9.81 1.82
N LYS A 427 -26.17 9.03 1.54
CA LYS A 427 -26.14 7.57 1.75
C LYS A 427 -25.49 7.14 3.08
N GLY A 428 -25.18 8.06 3.99
CA GLY A 428 -24.84 7.73 5.38
C GLY A 428 -23.34 7.64 5.71
N LEU A 429 -22.45 8.17 4.87
CA LEU A 429 -21.03 8.30 5.20
C LEU A 429 -20.82 9.49 6.15
N ALA A 430 -20.13 9.27 7.27
CA ALA A 430 -19.60 10.33 8.11
C ALA A 430 -18.46 11.06 7.37
N PHE A 431 -18.75 12.24 6.81
CA PHE A 431 -17.86 12.97 5.91
C PHE A 431 -17.04 14.02 6.67
N ARG A 432 -15.90 13.61 7.23
CA ARG A 432 -15.01 14.52 7.97
C ARG A 432 -14.19 15.46 7.09
N SER A 433 -13.66 14.93 5.99
CA SER A 433 -12.74 15.63 5.09
C SER A 433 -12.88 15.08 3.68
N GLN A 434 -12.61 15.92 2.68
CA GLN A 434 -12.49 15.46 1.29
C GLN A 434 -11.25 14.58 1.06
N TRP A 435 -10.20 14.75 1.87
CA TRP A 435 -8.97 13.95 1.80
C TRP A 435 -9.15 12.69 2.64
N GLY A 436 -9.28 11.53 2.00
CA GLY A 436 -9.47 10.25 2.70
C GLY A 436 -10.74 10.23 3.53
N SER A 437 -11.89 10.53 2.93
CA SER A 437 -13.19 10.50 3.60
C SER A 437 -13.48 9.11 4.19
N LEU A 438 -13.20 8.05 3.43
CA LEU A 438 -13.35 6.66 3.88
C LEU A 438 -12.32 6.26 4.93
N ARG A 439 -11.09 6.78 4.87
CA ARG A 439 -10.08 6.59 5.92
C ARG A 439 -10.59 7.09 7.27
N TYR A 440 -11.11 8.32 7.30
CA TYR A 440 -11.59 8.91 8.55
C TYR A 440 -12.80 8.17 9.12
N ALA A 441 -13.80 7.84 8.28
CA ALA A 441 -14.95 7.06 8.71
C ALA A 441 -14.54 5.67 9.23
N SER A 442 -13.57 5.03 8.59
CA SER A 442 -13.09 3.70 8.98
C SER A 442 -12.24 3.71 10.25
N ASN A 443 -11.38 4.72 10.44
CA ASN A 443 -10.60 4.90 11.66
C ASN A 443 -11.54 5.08 12.86
N MET A 444 -12.56 5.93 12.72
CA MET A 444 -13.51 6.15 13.79
C MET A 444 -14.47 4.97 14.00
N ALA A 445 -14.79 4.20 12.95
CA ALA A 445 -15.47 2.93 13.11
C ALA A 445 -14.67 1.95 13.97
N PHE A 446 -13.34 1.86 13.77
CA PHE A 446 -12.48 1.05 14.63
C PHE A 446 -12.48 1.57 16.08
N MET A 447 -12.36 2.88 16.29
CA MET A 447 -12.45 3.48 17.63
C MET A 447 -13.81 3.19 18.31
N ALA A 448 -14.91 3.19 17.55
CA ALA A 448 -16.24 2.90 18.07
C ALA A 448 -16.36 1.44 18.53
N LEU A 449 -15.78 0.50 17.76
CA LEU A 449 -15.74 -0.91 18.15
C LEU A 449 -14.96 -1.10 19.45
N LEU A 450 -13.79 -0.47 19.58
CA LEU A 450 -12.99 -0.54 20.81
C LEU A 450 -13.72 0.08 22.01
N ALA A 451 -14.38 1.22 21.84
CA ALA A 451 -15.21 1.81 22.90
C ALA A 451 -16.37 0.89 23.30
N ALA A 452 -16.98 0.20 22.33
CA ALA A 452 -18.02 -0.80 22.60
C ALA A 452 -17.49 -2.01 23.36
N ASP A 453 -16.27 -2.46 23.10
CA ASP A 453 -15.62 -3.54 23.83
C ASP A 453 -15.36 -3.16 25.30
N GLU A 454 -15.15 -1.87 25.59
CA GLU A 454 -15.11 -1.31 26.94
C GLU A 454 -16.50 -1.10 27.57
N GLY A 455 -17.57 -1.58 26.93
CA GLY A 455 -18.94 -1.52 27.43
C GLY A 455 -19.63 -0.18 27.25
N ILE A 456 -19.10 0.72 26.42
CA ILE A 456 -19.67 2.04 26.15
C ILE A 456 -20.62 1.95 24.95
N HIS A 457 -21.91 2.26 25.15
CA HIS A 457 -22.92 2.34 24.08
C HIS A 457 -22.91 1.16 23.08
N VAL A 458 -22.67 -0.06 23.57
CA VAL A 458 -22.32 -1.24 22.77
C VAL A 458 -23.15 -1.43 21.50
N PRO A 459 -24.50 -1.46 21.54
CA PRO A 459 -25.29 -1.72 20.33
C PRO A 459 -25.19 -0.58 19.31
N GLU A 460 -25.13 0.66 19.77
CA GLU A 460 -25.11 1.85 18.94
C GLU A 460 -23.76 2.00 18.22
N TYR A 461 -22.67 1.86 18.96
CA TYR A 461 -21.32 2.02 18.42
C TYR A 461 -20.96 0.89 17.45
N ARG A 462 -21.32 -0.37 17.77
CA ARG A 462 -21.13 -1.50 16.84
C ARG A 462 -21.97 -1.33 15.57
N ALA A 463 -23.23 -0.93 15.69
CA ALA A 463 -24.11 -0.72 14.53
C ALA A 463 -23.60 0.42 13.63
N TRP A 464 -23.14 1.50 14.23
CA TRP A 464 -22.57 2.62 13.50
C TRP A 464 -21.26 2.24 12.79
N ALA A 465 -20.32 1.60 13.50
CA ALA A 465 -19.07 1.13 12.91
C ALA A 465 -19.33 0.20 11.71
N LYS A 466 -20.24 -0.76 11.86
CA LYS A 466 -20.68 -1.64 10.77
C LYS A 466 -21.20 -0.84 9.58
N SER A 467 -22.02 0.19 9.80
CA SER A 467 -22.57 1.01 8.71
C SER A 467 -21.48 1.73 7.90
N GLN A 468 -20.44 2.27 8.56
CA GLN A 468 -19.36 2.98 7.88
C GLN A 468 -18.49 2.03 7.06
N ILE A 469 -18.17 0.85 7.60
CA ILE A 469 -17.43 -0.18 6.86
C ILE A 469 -18.29 -0.73 5.71
N HIS A 470 -19.58 -0.99 5.93
CA HIS A 470 -20.48 -1.48 4.86
C HIS A 470 -20.66 -0.46 3.74
N TYR A 471 -20.61 0.84 4.04
CA TYR A 471 -20.55 1.89 3.03
C TYR A 471 -19.33 1.69 2.12
N ALA A 472 -18.14 1.49 2.70
CA ALA A 472 -16.90 1.26 1.96
C ALA A 472 -16.95 -0.04 1.13
N LEU A 473 -17.60 -1.08 1.66
CA LEU A 473 -17.66 -2.40 1.03
C LEU A 473 -18.72 -2.54 -0.07
N GLY A 474 -19.82 -1.78 -0.04
CA GLY A 474 -20.83 -1.94 -1.09
C GLY A 474 -22.21 -1.33 -0.88
N ASP A 475 -22.59 -0.86 0.31
CA ASP A 475 -23.99 -0.53 0.62
C ASP A 475 -24.58 0.57 -0.26
N THR A 476 -23.71 1.37 -0.88
CA THR A 476 -24.08 2.45 -1.79
C THR A 476 -24.37 2.00 -3.23
N GLY A 477 -24.24 0.69 -3.51
CA GLY A 477 -24.37 0.07 -4.84
C GLY A 477 -23.03 -0.24 -5.52
N ARG A 478 -21.90 0.08 -4.87
CA ARG A 478 -20.55 -0.18 -5.35
C ARG A 478 -19.54 -0.26 -4.19
N SER A 479 -18.47 -1.02 -4.39
CA SER A 479 -17.32 -1.11 -3.49
C SER A 479 -16.37 0.07 -3.71
N PHE A 480 -15.68 0.49 -2.65
CA PHE A 480 -14.55 1.42 -2.68
C PHE A 480 -13.21 0.74 -2.35
N VAL A 481 -13.20 -0.58 -2.31
CA VAL A 481 -12.00 -1.40 -2.06
C VAL A 481 -11.58 -2.04 -3.37
N VAL A 482 -10.38 -1.72 -3.84
CA VAL A 482 -9.86 -2.20 -5.14
C VAL A 482 -9.86 -3.73 -5.18
N GLY A 483 -10.43 -4.28 -6.25
CA GLY A 483 -10.50 -5.73 -6.46
C GLY A 483 -11.48 -6.48 -5.54
N PHE A 484 -12.34 -5.81 -4.78
CA PHE A 484 -13.35 -6.44 -3.90
C PHE A 484 -14.78 -6.00 -4.25
N GLY A 485 -15.73 -6.92 -4.17
CA GLY A 485 -17.16 -6.61 -4.25
C GLY A 485 -17.64 -6.16 -5.64
N VAL A 486 -18.72 -5.39 -5.66
CA VAL A 486 -19.39 -4.97 -6.90
C VAL A 486 -18.84 -3.63 -7.39
N ASN A 487 -18.41 -3.56 -8.65
CA ASN A 487 -17.92 -2.32 -9.28
C ASN A 487 -16.85 -1.57 -8.45
N PRO A 488 -15.77 -2.24 -8.02
CA PRO A 488 -14.69 -1.60 -7.27
C PRO A 488 -13.95 -0.55 -8.10
N PRO A 489 -13.17 0.35 -7.46
CA PRO A 489 -12.23 1.22 -8.16
C PRO A 489 -11.24 0.40 -8.97
N THR A 490 -10.95 0.86 -10.18
CA THR A 490 -10.01 0.21 -11.11
C THR A 490 -8.86 1.13 -11.51
N GLN A 491 -8.95 2.42 -11.20
CA GLN A 491 -7.93 3.42 -11.51
C GLN A 491 -7.43 4.13 -10.25
N PRO A 492 -6.96 3.40 -9.21
CA PRO A 492 -6.34 4.05 -8.06
C PRO A 492 -5.12 4.87 -8.53
N HIS A 493 -4.93 6.04 -7.91
CA HIS A 493 -3.78 6.93 -8.13
C HIS A 493 -2.53 6.29 -7.52
N HIS A 494 -2.00 5.25 -8.19
CA HIS A 494 -0.89 4.46 -7.68
C HIS A 494 0.06 4.08 -8.83
N ARG A 495 1.31 4.54 -8.73
CA ARG A 495 2.32 4.44 -9.79
C ARG A 495 2.60 3.00 -10.17
N GLY A 496 3.00 2.16 -9.20
CA GLY A 496 3.40 0.78 -9.44
C GLY A 496 2.32 -0.03 -10.15
N SER A 497 1.08 0.05 -9.68
CA SER A 497 -0.03 -0.72 -10.28
C SER A 497 -0.47 -0.21 -11.64
N SER A 498 -0.21 1.07 -11.94
CA SER A 498 -0.54 1.66 -13.25
C SER A 498 0.45 1.28 -14.35
N CYS A 499 1.60 0.74 -13.98
CA CYS A 499 2.63 0.33 -14.92
C CYS A 499 2.37 -1.07 -15.45
N PRO A 500 2.77 -1.37 -16.70
CA PRO A 500 2.84 -2.75 -17.17
C PRO A 500 3.98 -3.52 -16.52
N MET A 501 4.01 -4.84 -16.71
CA MET A 501 5.14 -5.67 -16.29
C MET A 501 6.43 -5.27 -17.01
N MET A 502 7.56 -5.45 -16.31
CA MET A 502 8.87 -5.39 -16.96
C MET A 502 8.97 -6.47 -18.04
N PRO A 503 9.69 -6.20 -19.15
CA PRO A 503 10.56 -5.04 -19.38
C PRO A 503 9.88 -3.89 -20.15
N THR A 504 8.55 -3.90 -20.34
CA THR A 504 7.86 -2.78 -21.00
C THR A 504 8.10 -1.48 -20.24
N PRO A 505 8.51 -0.37 -20.88
CA PRO A 505 8.70 0.91 -20.21
C PRO A 505 7.44 1.45 -19.51
N CYS A 506 7.61 2.17 -18.40
CA CYS A 506 6.54 2.91 -17.73
C CYS A 506 6.95 4.36 -17.50
N SER A 507 6.02 5.27 -17.75
CA SER A 507 6.24 6.73 -17.71
C SER A 507 4.91 7.45 -17.47
N TRP A 508 4.89 8.78 -17.56
CA TRP A 508 3.67 9.60 -17.40
C TRP A 508 2.52 9.22 -18.33
N GLU A 509 2.80 8.60 -19.47
CA GLU A 509 1.80 8.01 -20.37
C GLU A 509 0.94 6.95 -19.67
N ALA A 510 1.48 6.21 -18.70
CA ALA A 510 0.72 5.26 -17.88
C ALA A 510 -0.30 5.97 -16.99
N GLN A 511 0.04 7.14 -16.43
CA GLN A 511 -0.90 7.93 -15.64
C GLN A 511 -2.13 8.33 -16.47
N GLN A 512 -1.90 8.75 -17.71
CA GLN A 512 -2.91 9.36 -18.58
C GLN A 512 -3.86 8.35 -19.25
N GLN A 513 -3.62 7.04 -19.07
CA GLN A 513 -4.51 6.01 -19.63
C GLN A 513 -5.92 6.10 -19.03
N LYS A 514 -6.95 5.95 -19.86
CA LYS A 514 -8.35 6.04 -19.40
C LYS A 514 -8.93 4.72 -18.89
N GLY A 515 -8.22 3.62 -19.15
CA GLY A 515 -8.59 2.28 -18.72
C GLY A 515 -8.12 1.97 -17.30
N PRO A 516 -8.49 0.78 -16.79
CA PRO A 516 -8.05 0.29 -15.48
C PRO A 516 -6.53 0.28 -15.39
N ASN A 517 -6.02 0.30 -14.16
CA ASN A 517 -4.61 -0.03 -13.91
C ASN A 517 -4.31 -1.44 -14.43
N PRO A 518 -3.17 -1.67 -15.11
CA PRO A 518 -2.72 -3.01 -15.48
C PRO A 518 -2.79 -4.02 -14.32
N HIS A 519 -2.26 -3.62 -13.17
CA HIS A 519 -2.27 -4.47 -11.98
C HIS A 519 -3.43 -4.09 -11.07
N THR A 520 -4.18 -5.11 -10.62
CA THR A 520 -5.18 -4.90 -9.58
C THR A 520 -4.48 -4.70 -8.25
N LEU A 521 -4.57 -3.49 -7.68
CA LEU A 521 -4.03 -3.17 -6.37
C LEU A 521 -4.96 -3.68 -5.26
N TYR A 522 -5.09 -5.00 -5.14
CA TYR A 522 -6.05 -5.66 -4.27
C TYR A 522 -6.05 -5.06 -2.85
N GLY A 523 -7.25 -4.78 -2.35
CA GLY A 523 -7.49 -4.36 -0.97
C GLY A 523 -7.27 -2.88 -0.67
N ALA A 524 -6.71 -2.11 -1.59
CA ALA A 524 -6.51 -0.68 -1.37
C ALA A 524 -7.87 0.02 -1.18
N LEU A 525 -8.04 0.70 -0.06
CA LEU A 525 -9.17 1.59 0.20
C LEU A 525 -8.88 2.94 -0.44
N VAL A 526 -9.68 3.33 -1.43
CA VAL A 526 -9.53 4.65 -2.05
C VAL A 526 -10.00 5.75 -1.12
N GLY A 527 -9.57 6.99 -1.37
CA GLY A 527 -9.93 8.16 -0.56
C GLY A 527 -11.44 8.30 -0.35
N GLY A 528 -12.24 7.98 -1.37
CA GLY A 528 -13.69 7.85 -1.26
C GLY A 528 -14.48 8.94 -1.98
N PRO A 529 -15.82 8.92 -1.84
CA PRO A 529 -16.68 9.93 -2.46
C PRO A 529 -16.59 11.28 -1.75
N ASP A 530 -17.13 12.31 -2.40
CA ASP A 530 -17.41 13.59 -1.74
C ASP A 530 -18.62 13.50 -0.80
N GLY A 531 -18.92 14.60 -0.09
CA GLY A 531 -20.03 14.69 0.86
C GLY A 531 -21.44 14.54 0.24
N SER A 532 -21.56 14.36 -1.08
CA SER A 532 -22.81 14.09 -1.79
C SER A 532 -22.89 12.67 -2.36
N ASP A 533 -21.97 11.78 -1.95
CA ASP A 533 -21.81 10.42 -2.47
C ASP A 533 -21.32 10.36 -3.93
N SER A 534 -20.86 11.48 -4.49
CA SER A 534 -20.31 11.52 -5.84
C SER A 534 -18.87 11.03 -5.84
N TYR A 535 -18.55 10.16 -6.79
CA TYR A 535 -17.23 9.56 -6.93
C TYR A 535 -16.95 9.29 -8.41
N THR A 536 -15.73 9.62 -8.83
CA THR A 536 -15.23 9.36 -10.19
C THR A 536 -13.99 8.48 -10.13
N ASP A 537 -14.07 7.27 -10.70
CA ASP A 537 -12.90 6.39 -10.88
C ASP A 537 -12.02 6.93 -12.02
N SER A 538 -10.91 7.54 -11.64
CA SER A 538 -9.99 8.26 -12.51
C SER A 538 -8.65 8.40 -11.80
N ARG A 539 -7.60 7.89 -12.45
CA ARG A 539 -6.23 7.93 -11.92
C ARG A 539 -5.73 9.35 -11.67
N GLY A 540 -6.22 10.34 -12.42
CA GLY A 540 -5.86 11.75 -12.22
C GLY A 540 -6.56 12.42 -11.03
N ASN A 541 -7.58 11.78 -10.46
CA ASN A 541 -8.33 12.30 -9.32
C ASN A 541 -7.74 11.75 -8.00
N TYR A 542 -6.65 12.38 -7.56
CA TYR A 542 -5.96 12.04 -6.31
C TYR A 542 -6.74 12.41 -5.04
N ILE A 543 -7.94 13.01 -5.14
CA ILE A 543 -8.83 13.17 -3.98
C ILE A 543 -9.63 11.88 -3.79
N ASN A 544 -10.34 11.43 -4.83
CA ASN A 544 -11.20 10.25 -4.71
C ASN A 544 -10.44 8.93 -4.78
N ASN A 545 -9.33 8.88 -5.55
CA ASN A 545 -8.61 7.64 -5.90
C ASN A 545 -7.21 7.53 -5.31
N GLU A 546 -6.79 8.45 -4.45
CA GLU A 546 -5.62 8.21 -3.63
C GLU A 546 -5.83 6.98 -2.75
N VAL A 547 -4.75 6.24 -2.54
CA VAL A 547 -4.64 5.06 -1.69
C VAL A 547 -3.38 5.24 -0.87
N ALA A 548 -3.42 4.91 0.42
CA ALA A 548 -2.30 5.12 1.33
C ALA A 548 -2.28 4.11 2.47
N CYS A 549 -1.11 3.88 3.05
CA CYS A 549 -0.94 2.96 4.19
C CYS A 549 -1.89 3.30 5.34
N ASP A 550 -2.04 4.60 5.64
CA ASP A 550 -2.89 5.06 6.74
C ASP A 550 -4.39 5.01 6.40
N TYR A 551 -4.75 4.95 5.11
CA TYR A 551 -6.14 4.78 4.66
C TYR A 551 -6.66 3.38 5.00
N ASN A 552 -5.81 2.37 4.83
CA ASN A 552 -6.16 0.98 5.08
C ASN A 552 -6.08 0.58 6.56
N ALA A 553 -5.35 1.29 7.41
CA ALA A 553 -4.96 0.78 8.73
C ALA A 553 -6.15 0.61 9.68
N GLY A 554 -6.90 1.69 9.96
CA GLY A 554 -8.11 1.59 10.77
C GLY A 554 -9.23 0.83 10.07
N PHE A 555 -9.30 0.87 8.74
CA PHE A 555 -10.23 0.06 7.95
C PHE A 555 -10.03 -1.44 8.15
N GLN A 556 -8.80 -1.94 8.01
CA GLN A 556 -8.50 -3.35 8.20
C GLN A 556 -8.79 -3.79 9.64
N SER A 557 -8.40 -2.98 10.63
CA SER A 557 -8.68 -3.26 12.05
C SER A 557 -10.18 -3.25 12.37
N ALA A 558 -10.97 -2.36 11.75
CA ALA A 558 -12.42 -2.36 11.88
C ALA A 558 -13.06 -3.59 11.22
N VAL A 559 -12.60 -3.99 10.04
CA VAL A 559 -13.06 -5.23 9.36
C VAL A 559 -12.77 -6.45 10.22
N ALA A 560 -11.60 -6.53 10.86
CA ALA A 560 -11.27 -7.60 11.80
C ALA A 560 -12.24 -7.61 12.99
N GLY A 561 -12.58 -6.45 13.55
CA GLY A 561 -13.58 -6.35 14.60
C GLY A 561 -14.98 -6.80 14.16
N LEU A 562 -15.41 -6.48 12.93
CA LEU A 562 -16.70 -6.98 12.41
C LEU A 562 -16.69 -8.50 12.18
N LEU A 563 -15.56 -9.06 11.75
CA LEU A 563 -15.42 -10.51 11.62
C LEU A 563 -15.46 -11.17 13.01
N HIS A 564 -14.71 -10.65 13.99
CA HIS A 564 -14.77 -11.09 15.39
C HIS A 564 -16.22 -11.13 15.90
N LEU A 565 -16.97 -10.04 15.75
CA LEU A 565 -18.38 -10.00 16.14
C LEU A 565 -19.26 -11.00 15.37
N THR A 566 -18.91 -11.32 14.12
CA THR A 566 -19.62 -12.35 13.35
C THR A 566 -19.38 -13.74 13.94
N LEU A 567 -18.13 -14.04 14.33
CA LEU A 567 -17.74 -15.32 14.94
C LEU A 567 -18.41 -15.53 16.30
N GLU A 568 -18.53 -14.46 17.09
CA GLU A 568 -19.23 -14.48 18.38
C GLU A 568 -20.77 -14.45 18.27
N GLY A 569 -21.32 -14.26 17.06
CA GLY A 569 -22.76 -14.13 16.85
C GLY A 569 -23.35 -12.81 17.39
N GLU A 570 -22.51 -11.77 17.51
CA GLU A 570 -22.83 -10.45 18.05
C GLU A 570 -22.81 -9.33 16.99
N LEU A 571 -22.69 -9.68 15.69
CA LEU A 571 -22.78 -8.71 14.61
C LEU A 571 -24.17 -8.04 14.62
N PRO A 572 -24.26 -6.70 14.76
CA PRO A 572 -25.53 -5.99 15.02
C PRO A 572 -26.49 -5.92 13.83
#